data_AF-A0A380ZF63-F1
#
_entry.id   AF-A0A380ZF63-F1
#
_cell.length_a   1.000
_cell.length_b   1.000
_cell.length_c   1.000
_cell.angle_alpha   90.00
_cell.angle_beta   90.00
_cell.angle_gamma   90.00
#
_symmetry.space_group_name_H-M   'P 1'
#
loop_
_entity.id
_entity.type
_entity.pdbx_description
1 polymer ?
#
loop_
_entity_poly.entity_id
_entity_poly.type
_entity_poly.pdbx_seq_one_letter_code
_entity_poly.pdbx_strand_id
1 'polypeptide(L)'
;MIDAIMDFDGMRDVGSSFGTGGMIVMDKSTDIIKAIWRIAAFFKHESCGQCTPCREGTGWMMRLLGRMVEGRAQKREIDLLFEVSKQVEGHTICALGDAAAWPVQGLIRNFRPEIERRIEDYTRNVVQSKNIALEAV
;
A
#
# COMPACT_ATOMS: atom_id res chain seq x y z
N MET A 1 7.89 11.29 14.66
CA MET A 1 8.44 9.94 14.86
C MET A 1 9.96 9.99 15.11
N ILE A 2 10.50 11.09 15.66
CA ILE A 2 11.94 11.15 15.99
C ILE A 2 12.21 10.66 17.42
N ASP A 3 11.20 10.72 18.29
CA ASP A 3 11.26 10.28 19.69
C ASP A 3 10.64 8.89 19.92
N ALA A 4 10.40 8.12 18.85
CA ALA A 4 9.84 6.78 18.99
C ALA A 4 10.89 5.84 19.61
N ILE A 5 10.50 5.16 20.70
CA ILE A 5 11.37 4.19 21.36
C ILE A 5 11.37 2.90 20.53
N MET A 6 12.57 2.44 20.15
CA MET A 6 12.74 1.21 19.37
C MET A 6 12.74 -0.05 20.26
N ASP A 7 11.60 -0.31 20.89
CA ASP A 7 11.31 -1.54 21.60
C ASP A 7 9.91 -2.07 21.22
N PHE A 8 9.51 -3.19 21.83
CA PHE A 8 8.25 -3.85 21.49
C PHE A 8 7.01 -2.98 21.79
N ASP A 9 6.99 -2.32 22.95
CA ASP A 9 5.84 -1.52 23.39
C ASP A 9 5.82 -0.14 22.71
N GLY A 10 6.95 0.56 22.65
CA GLY A 10 7.07 1.87 22.03
C GLY A 10 6.72 1.87 20.55
N MET A 11 7.11 0.84 19.80
CA MET A 11 6.73 0.70 18.40
C MET A 11 5.25 0.33 18.23
N ARG A 12 4.68 -0.46 19.15
CA ARG A 12 3.25 -0.80 19.15
C ARG A 12 2.39 0.44 19.38
N ASP A 13 2.78 1.30 20.32
CA ASP A 13 2.01 2.48 20.70
C ASP A 13 1.93 3.54 19.58
N VAL A 14 2.91 3.55 18.66
CA VAL A 14 2.86 4.39 17.44
C VAL A 14 2.18 3.69 16.26
N GLY A 15 1.52 2.56 16.50
CA GLY A 15 0.79 1.79 15.49
C GLY A 15 1.69 1.06 14.50
N SER A 16 2.92 0.73 14.89
CA SER A 16 3.87 -0.09 14.14
C SER A 16 4.19 -1.36 14.96
N SER A 17 5.24 -2.09 14.58
CA SER A 17 5.74 -3.22 15.37
C SER A 17 7.26 -3.32 15.29
N PHE A 18 7.88 -3.84 16.35
CA PHE A 18 9.32 -4.10 16.40
C PHE A 18 9.58 -5.59 16.16
N GLY A 19 9.94 -5.94 14.92
CA GLY A 19 10.24 -7.30 14.49
C GLY A 19 11.70 -7.68 14.66
N THR A 20 12.42 -7.85 13.54
CA THR A 20 13.83 -8.29 13.52
C THR A 20 14.85 -7.19 13.86
N GLY A 21 14.40 -5.98 14.20
CA GLY A 21 15.26 -4.80 14.34
C GLY A 21 15.80 -4.24 13.01
N GLY A 22 15.36 -4.78 11.87
CA GLY A 22 15.75 -4.28 10.54
C GLY A 22 15.02 -3.00 10.16
N MET A 23 15.64 -1.85 10.43
CA MET A 23 15.08 -0.54 10.06
C MET A 23 15.34 -0.21 8.59
N ILE A 24 14.29 0.14 7.85
CA ILE A 24 14.39 0.62 6.45
C ILE A 24 14.08 2.12 6.45
N VAL A 25 15.08 2.94 6.12
CA VAL A 25 14.94 4.39 6.01
C VAL A 25 14.73 4.77 4.54
N MET A 26 13.65 5.49 4.26
CA MET A 26 13.34 6.05 2.95
C MET A 26 13.32 7.57 3.06
N ASP A 27 14.12 8.25 2.23
CA ASP A 27 14.15 9.70 2.16
C ASP A 27 13.03 10.24 1.24
N LYS A 28 12.95 11.56 1.09
CA LYS A 28 11.91 12.22 0.28
C LYS A 28 12.04 12.00 -1.23
N SER A 29 13.20 11.54 -1.72
CA SER A 29 13.37 11.19 -3.14
C SER A 29 12.72 9.84 -3.49
N THR A 30 12.40 9.01 -2.49
CA THR A 30 11.80 7.70 -2.69
C THR A 30 10.30 7.81 -2.99
N ASP A 31 9.84 7.12 -4.03
CA ASP A 31 8.42 6.92 -4.27
C ASP A 31 7.85 5.91 -3.26
N ILE A 32 7.24 6.43 -2.19
CA ILE A 32 6.71 5.63 -1.09
C ILE A 32 5.60 4.67 -1.54
N ILE A 33 4.77 5.05 -2.52
CA ILE A 33 3.69 4.20 -3.02
C ILE A 33 4.31 2.99 -3.74
N LYS A 34 5.34 3.24 -4.56
CA LYS A 34 6.07 2.19 -5.28
C LYS A 34 6.90 1.30 -4.34
N ALA A 35 7.48 1.86 -3.29
CA ALA A 35 8.21 1.10 -2.28
C ALA A 35 7.29 0.08 -1.59
N ILE A 36 6.11 0.52 -1.12
CA ILE A 36 5.14 -0.37 -0.48
C ILE A 36 4.54 -1.36 -1.48
N TRP A 37 4.29 -0.95 -2.73
CA TRP A 37 3.92 -1.88 -3.80
C TRP A 37 4.96 -2.99 -3.99
N ARG A 38 6.25 -2.67 -3.92
CA ARG A 38 7.33 -3.65 -4.05
C ARG A 38 7.35 -4.66 -2.90
N ILE A 39 7.03 -4.21 -1.68
CA ILE A 39 6.85 -5.06 -0.49
C ILE A 39 5.63 -5.96 -0.67
N ALA A 40 4.50 -5.42 -1.12
CA ALA A 40 3.30 -6.23 -1.41
C ALA A 40 3.58 -7.29 -2.49
N ALA A 41 4.33 -6.95 -3.53
CA ALA A 41 4.76 -7.89 -4.57
C ALA A 41 5.66 -9.01 -4.02
N PHE A 42 6.54 -8.69 -3.05
CA PHE A 42 7.33 -9.69 -2.33
C PHE A 42 6.44 -10.68 -1.56
N PHE A 43 5.51 -10.20 -0.73
CA PHE A 43 4.62 -11.10 0.02
C PHE A 43 3.69 -11.92 -0.87
N LYS A 44 3.26 -11.36 -2.01
CA LYS A 44 2.52 -12.11 -3.03
C LYS A 44 3.37 -13.25 -3.62
N HIS A 45 4.67 -13.04 -3.80
CA HIS A 45 5.58 -14.05 -4.35
C HIS A 45 5.88 -15.15 -3.33
N GLU A 46 6.11 -14.77 -2.07
CA GLU A 46 6.48 -15.66 -0.98
C GLU A 46 5.29 -16.33 -0.27
N SER A 47 4.06 -15.98 -0.63
CA SER A 47 2.87 -16.65 -0.08
C SER A 47 2.86 -18.12 -0.49
N CYS A 48 2.91 -19.03 0.49
CA CYS A 48 2.81 -20.48 0.28
C CYS A 48 1.47 -20.92 -0.34
N GLY A 49 0.45 -20.07 -0.28
CA GLY A 49 -0.84 -20.30 -0.93
C GLY A 49 -1.82 -21.19 -0.17
N GLN A 50 -1.56 -21.56 1.09
CA GLN A 50 -2.42 -22.48 1.84
C GLN A 50 -3.79 -21.88 2.19
N CYS A 51 -3.82 -20.70 2.84
CA CYS A 51 -5.08 -20.03 3.19
C CYS A 51 -5.53 -19.06 2.09
N THR A 52 -6.80 -19.17 1.69
CA THR A 52 -7.44 -18.30 0.68
C THR A 52 -7.28 -16.80 0.94
N PRO A 53 -7.50 -16.25 2.15
CA PRO A 53 -7.32 -14.81 2.39
C PRO A 53 -5.89 -14.34 2.09
N CYS A 54 -4.86 -15.12 2.40
CA CYS A 54 -3.48 -14.78 2.02
C CYS A 54 -3.25 -14.94 0.52
N ARG A 55 -3.59 -16.10 -0.05
CA ARG A 55 -3.31 -16.45 -1.45
C ARG A 55 -3.93 -15.45 -2.42
N GLU A 56 -5.21 -15.14 -2.22
CA GLU A 56 -5.96 -14.23 -3.10
C GLU A 56 -5.79 -12.77 -2.67
N GLY A 57 -5.81 -12.50 -1.37
CA GLY A 57 -5.75 -11.14 -0.82
C GLY A 57 -4.42 -10.44 -1.07
N THR A 58 -3.28 -11.12 -0.89
CA THR A 58 -1.96 -10.54 -1.21
C THR A 58 -1.83 -10.18 -2.69
N GLY A 59 -2.34 -11.05 -3.57
CA GLY A 59 -2.42 -10.79 -5.00
C GLY A 59 -3.30 -9.58 -5.33
N TRP A 60 -4.44 -9.44 -4.65
CA TRP A 60 -5.33 -8.31 -4.85
C TRP A 60 -4.75 -6.99 -4.37
N MET A 61 -4.17 -6.97 -3.17
CA MET A 61 -3.48 -5.79 -2.61
C MET A 61 -2.36 -5.32 -3.54
N MET A 62 -1.51 -6.24 -4.03
CA MET A 62 -0.44 -5.91 -4.97
C MET A 62 -0.97 -5.27 -6.27
N ARG A 63 -2.07 -5.80 -6.84
CA ARG A 63 -2.67 -5.27 -8.08
C ARG A 63 -3.27 -3.88 -7.86
N LEU A 64 -4.00 -3.66 -6.77
CA LEU A 64 -4.57 -2.35 -6.43
C LEU A 64 -3.47 -1.31 -6.18
N LEU A 65 -2.44 -1.67 -5.43
CA LEU A 65 -1.26 -0.81 -5.24
C LEU A 65 -0.58 -0.48 -6.58
N GLY A 66 -0.49 -1.44 -7.50
CA GLY A 66 0.04 -1.18 -8.86
C GLY A 66 -0.75 -0.09 -9.59
N ARG A 67 -2.09 -0.13 -9.50
CA ARG A 67 -2.94 0.94 -10.05
C ARG A 67 -2.67 2.30 -9.39
N MET A 68 -2.40 2.31 -8.08
CA MET A 68 -2.09 3.54 -7.32
C MET A 68 -0.70 4.09 -7.68
N VAL A 69 0.29 3.22 -7.91
CA VAL A 69 1.62 3.62 -8.41
C VAL A 69 1.47 4.32 -9.76
N GLU A 70 0.67 3.75 -10.66
CA GLU A 70 0.39 4.33 -11.98
C GLU A 70 -0.52 5.59 -11.94
N GLY A 71 -1.20 5.85 -10.80
CA GLY A 71 -2.18 6.93 -10.67
C GLY A 71 -3.55 6.65 -11.29
N ARG A 72 -3.75 5.52 -11.98
CA ARG A 72 -5.03 5.14 -12.61
C ARG A 72 -6.06 4.53 -11.66
N ALA A 73 -5.76 4.50 -10.37
CA ALA A 73 -6.72 4.12 -9.34
C ALA A 73 -7.78 5.22 -9.16
N GLN A 74 -8.92 4.87 -8.59
CA GLN A 74 -9.95 5.81 -8.19
C GLN A 74 -9.92 5.98 -6.66
N LYS A 75 -10.33 7.14 -6.14
CA LYS A 75 -10.22 7.44 -4.69
C LYS A 75 -10.89 6.37 -3.79
N ARG A 76 -12.05 5.84 -4.18
CA ARG A 76 -12.71 4.74 -3.45
C ARG A 76 -11.89 3.45 -3.40
N GLU A 77 -10.97 3.23 -4.33
CA GLU A 77 -10.09 2.05 -4.32
C GLU A 77 -9.06 2.13 -3.19
N ILE A 78 -8.81 3.32 -2.61
CA ILE A 78 -8.01 3.48 -1.39
C ILE A 78 -8.73 2.82 -0.21
N ASP A 79 -10.02 3.11 -0.05
CA ASP A 79 -10.83 2.57 1.04
C ASP A 79 -11.06 1.06 0.83
N LEU A 80 -11.31 0.64 -0.41
CA LEU A 80 -11.37 -0.79 -0.77
C LEU A 80 -10.06 -1.51 -0.44
N LEU A 81 -8.90 -0.93 -0.75
CA LEU A 81 -7.61 -1.52 -0.41
C LEU A 81 -7.44 -1.67 1.11
N PHE A 82 -7.88 -0.68 1.88
CA PHE A 82 -7.87 -0.74 3.34
C PHE A 82 -8.78 -1.87 3.85
N GLU A 83 -10.00 -1.99 3.35
CA GLU A 83 -10.92 -3.08 3.69
C GLU A 83 -10.34 -4.45 3.36
N VAL A 84 -9.76 -4.62 2.17
CA VAL A 84 -9.10 -5.87 1.78
C VAL A 84 -7.96 -6.20 2.74
N SER A 85 -7.14 -5.24 3.12
CA SER A 85 -6.06 -5.47 4.09
C SER A 85 -6.60 -5.96 5.45
N LYS A 86 -7.77 -5.49 5.89
CA LYS A 86 -8.43 -5.93 7.13
C LYS A 86 -9.06 -7.31 7.01
N GLN A 87 -9.49 -7.72 5.81
CA GLN A 87 -9.97 -9.08 5.56
C GLN A 87 -8.83 -10.10 5.47
N VAL A 88 -7.62 -9.66 5.16
CA VAL A 88 -6.43 -10.53 5.22
C VAL A 88 -5.93 -10.63 6.66
N GLU A 89 -5.79 -9.49 7.35
CA GLU A 89 -5.35 -9.43 8.73
C GLU A 89 -6.24 -10.27 9.65
N GLY A 90 -5.62 -11.12 10.48
CA GLY A 90 -6.32 -11.94 11.48
C GLY A 90 -7.15 -13.11 10.92
N HIS A 91 -7.20 -13.30 9.60
CA HIS A 91 -7.96 -14.37 8.95
C HIS A 91 -7.07 -15.41 8.23
N THR A 92 -5.75 -15.35 8.44
CA THR A 92 -4.78 -16.28 7.82
C THR A 92 -4.25 -17.32 8.80
N ILE A 93 -3.73 -18.42 8.27
CA ILE A 93 -3.19 -19.54 9.09
C ILE A 93 -1.91 -19.13 9.83
N CYS A 94 -1.04 -18.35 9.17
CA CYS A 94 0.20 -17.84 9.76
C CYS A 94 0.26 -16.31 9.65
N ALA A 95 1.26 -15.70 10.30
CA ALA A 95 1.45 -14.26 10.36
C ALA A 95 1.94 -13.61 9.06
N LEU A 96 2.14 -14.38 7.96
CA LEU A 96 2.51 -13.80 6.67
C LEU A 96 1.40 -12.88 6.13
N GLY A 97 0.13 -13.24 6.36
CA GLY A 97 -1.01 -12.40 5.97
C GLY A 97 -0.97 -11.04 6.65
N ASP A 98 -0.76 -11.02 7.97
CA ASP A 98 -0.64 -9.79 8.76
C ASP A 98 0.57 -8.97 8.31
N ALA A 99 1.72 -9.62 8.10
CA ALA A 99 2.94 -8.99 7.61
C ALA A 99 2.76 -8.36 6.22
N ALA A 100 1.89 -8.92 5.37
CA ALA A 100 1.56 -8.35 4.07
C ALA A 100 0.53 -7.20 4.16
N ALA A 101 -0.40 -7.26 5.11
CA ALA A 101 -1.47 -6.28 5.28
C ALA A 101 -0.99 -4.99 5.97
N TRP A 102 -0.17 -5.08 7.02
CA TRP A 102 0.24 -3.94 7.83
C TRP A 102 1.03 -2.85 7.08
N PRO A 103 1.96 -3.16 6.15
CA PRO A 103 2.62 -2.12 5.35
C PRO A 103 1.62 -1.33 4.50
N VAL A 104 0.58 -1.98 3.98
CA VAL A 104 -0.47 -1.33 3.20
C VAL A 104 -1.32 -0.41 4.08
N GLN A 105 -1.72 -0.89 5.26
CA GLN A 105 -2.44 -0.07 6.24
C GLN A 105 -1.62 1.14 6.69
N GLY A 106 -0.31 0.94 6.93
CA GLY A 106 0.62 2.00 7.29
C GLY A 106 0.79 3.03 6.18
N LEU A 107 0.86 2.61 4.91
CA LEU A 107 0.88 3.51 3.77
C LEU A 107 -0.38 4.37 3.73
N ILE A 108 -1.57 3.75 3.82
CA ILE A 108 -2.84 4.47 3.75
C ILE A 108 -2.96 5.45 4.92
N ARG A 109 -2.65 5.02 6.15
CA ARG A 109 -2.75 5.87 7.34
C ARG A 109 -1.89 7.14 7.26
N ASN A 110 -0.66 7.03 6.75
CA ASN A 110 0.31 8.12 6.80
C ASN A 110 0.47 8.89 5.48
N PHE A 111 0.16 8.26 4.34
CA PHE A 111 0.43 8.79 3.00
C PHE A 111 -0.80 8.78 2.07
N ARG A 112 -2.03 8.66 2.60
CA ARG A 112 -3.26 8.84 1.80
C ARG A 112 -3.25 10.11 0.94
N PRO A 113 -2.83 11.29 1.44
CA PRO A 113 -2.78 12.49 0.60
C PRO A 113 -1.87 12.34 -0.63
N GLU A 114 -0.76 11.61 -0.52
CA GLU A 114 0.16 11.38 -1.64
C GLU A 114 -0.47 10.45 -2.70
N ILE A 115 -1.24 9.44 -2.26
CA ILE A 115 -2.00 8.57 -3.16
C ILE A 115 -3.09 9.37 -3.89
N GLU A 116 -3.86 10.17 -3.15
CA GLU A 116 -4.93 11.00 -3.72
C GLU A 116 -4.38 12.01 -4.72
N ARG A 117 -3.29 12.70 -4.38
CA ARG A 117 -2.60 13.64 -5.26
C ARG A 117 -2.21 12.97 -6.58
N ARG A 118 -1.63 11.77 -6.52
CA ARG A 118 -1.22 11.03 -7.73
C ARG A 118 -2.41 10.65 -8.61
N ILE A 119 -3.52 10.25 -7.99
CA ILE A 119 -4.77 9.94 -8.71
C ILE A 119 -5.36 11.19 -9.38
N GLU A 120 -5.34 12.33 -8.70
CA GLU A 120 -5.81 13.60 -9.23
C GLU A 120 -4.95 14.10 -10.38
N ASP A 121 -3.62 14.03 -10.24
CA ASP A 121 -2.68 14.41 -11.28
C ASP A 121 -2.87 13.55 -12.54
N TYR A 122 -3.02 12.22 -12.37
CA TYR A 122 -3.35 11.32 -13.48
C TYR A 122 -4.67 11.69 -14.16
N THR A 123 -5.72 11.93 -13.37
CA THR A 123 -7.05 12.29 -13.90
C THR A 123 -7.01 13.61 -14.67
N ARG A 124 -6.33 14.62 -14.13
CA ARG A 124 -6.15 15.94 -14.77
C ARG A 124 -5.45 15.79 -16.13
N ASN A 125 -4.35 15.03 -16.17
CA ASN A 125 -3.59 14.80 -17.39
C ASN A 125 -4.41 14.08 -18.46
N VAL A 126 -5.15 13.03 -18.07
CA VAL A 126 -6.01 12.28 -19.01
C VAL A 126 -7.13 13.16 -19.58
N VAL A 127 -7.76 14.01 -18.76
CA VAL A 127 -8.80 14.95 -19.24
C VAL A 127 -8.20 15.97 -20.20
N GLN A 128 -7.03 16.54 -19.87
CA GLN A 128 -6.36 17.50 -20.75
C GLN A 128 -5.99 16.88 -22.09
N SER A 129 -5.42 15.67 -22.11
CA SER A 129 -5.09 14.97 -23.35
C SER A 129 -6.32 14.68 -24.22
N LYS A 130 -7.46 14.35 -23.61
CA LYS A 130 -8.72 14.15 -24.34
C LYS A 130 -9.25 15.46 -24.95
N ASN A 131 -9.18 16.56 -24.22
CA ASN A 131 -9.63 17.86 -24.73
C ASN A 131 -8.78 18.32 -25.92
N ILE A 132 -7.44 18.19 -25.83
CA ILE A 132 -6.53 18.51 -26.94
C ILE A 132 -6.85 17.65 -28.17
N ALA A 133 -7.12 16.36 -27.98
CA ALA A 133 -7.48 15.47 -29.08
C ALA A 133 -8.83 15.83 -29.73
N LEU A 134 -9.78 16.38 -28.97
CA LEU A 134 -11.07 16.85 -29.48
C LEU A 134 -10.95 18.19 -30.23
N GLU A 135 -10.06 19.08 -29.79
CA GLU A 135 -9.79 20.37 -30.46
C GLU A 135 -8.99 20.21 -31.76
N ALA A 136 -8.34 19.06 -31.97
CA ALA A 136 -7.53 18.73 -33.14
C ALA A 136 -8.33 18.06 -34.29
N VAL A 137 -9.65 17.90 -34.15
CA VAL A 137 -10.57 17.31 -35.14
C VAL A 137 -11.54 18.37 -35.62
#